data_AF-A0A455U9F9-F1
#
_entry.id   AF-A0A455U9F9-F1
#
_cell.length_a   1.000
_cell.length_b   1.000
_cell.length_c   1.000
_cell.angle_alpha   90.00
_cell.angle_beta   90.00
_cell.angle_gamma   90.00
#
_symmetry.space_group_name_H-M   'P 1'
#
loop_
_entity.id
_entity.type
_entity.pdbx_description
1 polymer ?
#
loop_
_entity_poly.entity_id
_entity_poly.type
_entity_poly.pdbx_seq_one_letter_code
_entity_poly.pdbx_strand_id
1 'polypeptide(L)'
;MRDLEFLRSNNLALGGSLDNAIVVDDYRIVNEGGLRYEDEFVKHKVLDAIGDLYQLGYSLIGEFRGVKSGHALNNQLCRELMAQPDAYEIVTFEEEKAVAPISYAAPAMA
;
A
#
# COMPACT_ATOMS: atom_id res chain seq x y z
N MET A 1 -7.99 -21.34 -7.92
CA MET A 1 -6.79 -22.17 -7.53
C MET A 1 -5.63 -22.18 -8.55
N ARG A 2 -5.91 -22.02 -9.85
CA ARG A 2 -4.93 -22.14 -10.94
C ARG A 2 -3.67 -21.26 -10.77
N ASP A 3 -3.84 -20.01 -10.33
CA ASP A 3 -2.71 -19.08 -10.18
C ASP A 3 -1.81 -19.43 -9.01
N LEU A 4 -2.34 -20.00 -7.92
CA LEU A 4 -1.53 -20.41 -6.76
C LEU A 4 -0.61 -21.58 -7.12
N GLU A 5 -1.12 -22.56 -7.86
CA GLU A 5 -0.32 -23.68 -8.37
C GLU A 5 0.76 -23.19 -9.34
N PHE A 6 0.40 -22.28 -10.24
CA PHE A 6 1.37 -21.65 -11.15
C PHE A 6 2.47 -20.90 -10.39
N LEU A 7 2.12 -20.06 -9.41
CA LEU A 7 3.10 -19.33 -8.59
C LEU A 7 4.02 -20.29 -7.83
N ARG A 8 3.47 -21.33 -7.20
CA ARG A 8 4.27 -22.33 -6.48
C ARG A 8 5.21 -23.11 -7.40
N SER A 9 4.79 -23.44 -8.61
CA SER A 9 5.66 -24.08 -9.60
C SER A 9 6.85 -23.19 -10.02
N ASN A 10 6.75 -21.87 -9.81
CA ASN A 10 7.81 -20.89 -10.02
C ASN A 10 8.51 -20.47 -8.71
N ASN A 11 8.40 -21.25 -7.63
CA ASN A 11 8.95 -20.95 -6.30
C ASN A 11 8.44 -19.63 -5.67
N LEU A 12 7.24 -19.20 -6.04
CA LEU A 12 6.55 -18.03 -5.49
C LEU A 12 5.39 -18.47 -4.57
N ALA A 13 5.00 -17.59 -3.64
CA ALA A 13 3.87 -17.80 -2.72
C ALA A 13 3.92 -19.13 -1.93
N LEU A 14 5.13 -19.64 -1.62
CA LEU A 14 5.34 -20.93 -0.95
C LEU A 14 4.70 -20.99 0.44
N GLY A 15 4.66 -19.86 1.16
CA GLY A 15 4.02 -19.72 2.47
C GLY A 15 2.55 -19.29 2.43
N GLY A 16 1.95 -19.14 1.24
CA GLY A 16 0.57 -18.69 1.11
C GLY A 16 -0.43 -19.73 1.65
N SER A 17 -1.31 -19.30 2.56
CA SER A 17 -2.42 -20.08 3.12
C SER A 17 -3.70 -19.23 3.21
N LEU A 18 -4.84 -19.86 3.54
CA LEU A 18 -6.10 -19.14 3.81
C LEU A 18 -6.03 -18.24 5.05
N ASP A 19 -5.03 -18.41 5.91
CA ASP A 19 -4.84 -17.61 7.12
C ASP A 19 -4.15 -16.26 6.83
N ASN A 20 -3.39 -16.18 5.73
CA ASN A 20 -2.58 -15.02 5.39
C ASN A 20 -2.91 -14.39 4.02
N ALA A 21 -3.78 -15.03 3.22
CA ALA A 21 -4.22 -14.51 1.95
C ALA A 21 -5.71 -14.78 1.72
N ILE A 22 -6.37 -13.83 1.06
CA ILE A 22 -7.71 -14.03 0.53
C ILE A 22 -7.56 -14.79 -0.78
N VAL A 23 -8.13 -15.99 -0.84
CA VAL A 23 -8.07 -16.83 -2.03
C VAL A 23 -9.42 -16.77 -2.74
N VAL A 24 -9.38 -16.35 -3.99
CA VAL A 24 -10.54 -16.27 -4.87
C VAL A 24 -10.47 -17.41 -5.88
N ASP A 25 -11.57 -18.13 -6.02
CA ASP A 25 -11.78 -19.08 -7.12
C ASP A 25 -12.69 -18.44 -8.18
N ASP A 26 -12.93 -19.13 -9.30
CA ASP A 26 -13.63 -18.55 -10.48
C ASP A 26 -14.98 -17.88 -10.17
N TYR A 27 -15.63 -18.23 -9.05
CA TYR A 27 -16.96 -17.75 -8.68
C TYR A 27 -17.13 -17.27 -7.25
N ARG A 28 -16.14 -17.48 -6.35
CA ARG A 28 -16.32 -17.20 -4.92
C ARG A 28 -15.03 -17.03 -4.14
N ILE A 29 -15.15 -16.39 -2.99
CA ILE A 29 -14.12 -16.32 -1.95
C ILE A 29 -14.11 -17.66 -1.21
N VAL A 30 -12.91 -18.22 -1.02
CA VAL A 30 -12.71 -19.56 -0.43
C VAL A 30 -12.56 -19.49 1.10
N ASN A 31 -12.13 -18.35 1.65
CA ASN A 31 -11.96 -18.15 3.08
C ASN A 31 -13.31 -18.31 3.82
N GLU A 32 -13.37 -19.18 4.84
CA GLU A 32 -14.62 -19.50 5.56
C GLU A 32 -15.27 -18.28 6.22
N GLY A 33 -14.46 -17.31 6.67
CA GLY A 33 -14.92 -16.05 7.26
C GLY A 33 -15.28 -14.97 6.23
N GLY A 34 -15.12 -15.23 4.94
CA GLY A 34 -15.33 -14.24 3.88
C GLY A 34 -14.31 -13.09 3.94
N LEU A 35 -14.78 -11.87 3.63
CA LEU A 35 -13.99 -10.64 3.70
C LEU A 35 -14.17 -9.93 5.05
N ARG A 36 -13.13 -9.21 5.47
CA ARG A 36 -13.18 -8.27 6.59
C ARG A 36 -13.94 -6.99 6.23
N TYR A 37 -13.89 -6.60 4.95
CA TYR A 37 -14.60 -5.44 4.40
C TYR A 37 -15.16 -5.79 3.02
N GLU A 38 -16.32 -5.24 2.66
CA GLU A 38 -16.89 -5.46 1.31
C GLU A 38 -15.94 -5.04 0.18
N ASP A 39 -15.11 -4.04 0.44
CA ASP A 39 -14.12 -3.43 -0.47
C ASP A 39 -12.67 -3.80 -0.12
N GLU A 40 -12.45 -4.94 0.56
CA GLU A 40 -11.13 -5.33 1.09
C GLU A 40 -10.02 -5.38 0.03
N PHE A 41 -10.33 -5.81 -1.20
CA PHE A 41 -9.36 -5.86 -2.30
C PHE A 41 -8.80 -4.48 -2.67
N VAL A 42 -9.66 -3.45 -2.75
CA VAL A 42 -9.21 -2.09 -3.08
C VAL A 42 -8.55 -1.43 -1.88
N LYS A 43 -9.03 -1.70 -0.65
CA LYS A 43 -8.33 -1.26 0.57
C LYS A 43 -6.93 -1.83 0.67
N HIS A 44 -6.73 -3.08 0.29
CA HIS A 44 -5.39 -3.67 0.22
C HIS A 44 -4.51 -2.96 -0.82
N LYS A 45 -5.07 -2.54 -1.96
CA LYS A 45 -4.32 -1.71 -2.94
C LYS A 45 -3.96 -0.33 -2.41
N VAL A 46 -4.80 0.26 -1.57
CA VAL A 46 -4.46 1.50 -0.86
C VAL A 46 -3.34 1.25 0.15
N LEU A 47 -3.39 0.13 0.89
CA LEU A 47 -2.34 -0.29 1.82
C LEU A 47 -1.00 -0.52 1.10
N ASP A 48 -1.00 -1.24 -0.02
CA ASP A 48 0.16 -1.42 -0.90
C ASP A 48 0.77 -0.07 -1.30
N ALA A 49 -0.08 0.86 -1.78
CA ALA A 49 0.36 2.17 -2.23
C ALA A 49 0.97 3.01 -1.09
N ILE A 50 0.41 2.97 0.12
CA ILE A 50 0.99 3.66 1.28
C ILE A 50 2.41 3.15 1.53
N GLY A 51 2.61 1.82 1.51
CA GLY A 51 3.93 1.21 1.69
C GLY A 51 4.92 1.58 0.57
N ASP A 52 4.47 1.55 -0.68
CA ASP A 52 5.29 1.90 -1.84
C ASP A 52 5.70 3.39 -1.83
N LEU A 53 4.78 4.30 -1.48
CA LEU A 53 5.05 5.74 -1.40
C LEU A 53 6.00 6.07 -0.25
N TYR A 54 5.93 5.33 0.86
CA TYR A 54 6.83 5.55 1.99
C TYR A 54 8.30 5.21 1.67
N GLN A 55 8.58 4.54 0.54
CA GLN A 55 9.94 4.37 0.02
C GLN A 55 10.61 5.70 -0.39
N LEU A 56 9.86 6.81 -0.46
CA LEU A 56 10.42 8.16 -0.56
C LEU A 56 11.22 8.57 0.69
N GLY A 57 11.07 7.85 1.81
CA GLY A 57 11.78 8.12 3.06
C GLY A 57 11.14 9.19 3.95
N TYR A 58 10.02 9.78 3.51
CA TYR A 58 9.29 10.83 4.23
C TYR A 58 7.78 10.58 4.13
N SER A 59 7.04 11.03 5.16
CA SER A 59 5.58 11.15 5.05
C SER A 59 5.21 12.19 4.01
N LEU A 60 4.19 11.90 3.20
CA LEU A 60 3.79 12.75 2.09
C LEU A 60 2.64 13.68 2.50
N ILE A 61 2.80 14.98 2.22
CA ILE A 61 1.70 15.94 2.22
C ILE A 61 1.29 16.15 0.77
N GLY A 62 0.16 15.58 0.37
CA GLY A 62 -0.31 15.60 -1.01
C GLY A 62 -1.43 14.59 -1.25
N GLU A 63 -1.80 14.40 -2.51
CA GLU A 63 -2.82 13.45 -2.93
C GLU A 63 -2.23 12.41 -3.90
N PHE A 64 -2.44 11.13 -3.60
CA PHE A 64 -2.12 10.03 -4.51
C PHE A 64 -3.39 9.49 -5.18
N ARG A 65 -3.36 9.32 -6.50
CA ARG A 65 -4.44 8.71 -7.28
C ARG A 65 -3.86 7.59 -8.16
N GLY A 66 -4.26 6.35 -7.89
CA GLY A 66 -3.85 5.18 -8.66
C GLY A 66 -5.01 4.60 -9.47
N VAL A 67 -4.87 4.47 -10.79
CA VAL A 67 -5.83 3.76 -11.66
C VAL A 67 -5.19 2.46 -12.12
N LYS A 68 -5.65 1.32 -11.59
CA LYS A 68 -5.05 -0.01 -11.83
C LYS A 68 -3.53 -0.03 -11.57
N SER A 69 -3.07 0.78 -10.62
CA SER A 69 -1.66 0.84 -10.26
C SER A 69 -1.24 -0.37 -9.43
N GLY A 70 0.03 -0.74 -9.55
CA GLY A 70 0.70 -1.73 -8.71
C GLY A 70 2.12 -1.29 -8.39
N HIS A 71 2.87 -2.12 -7.65
CA HIS A 71 4.18 -1.76 -7.11
C HIS A 71 5.15 -1.17 -8.14
N ALA A 72 5.21 -1.72 -9.35
CA ALA A 72 6.10 -1.21 -10.40
C ALA A 72 5.77 0.23 -10.81
N LEU A 73 4.49 0.54 -11.01
CA LEU A 73 4.05 1.89 -11.42
C LEU A 73 4.15 2.88 -10.25
N ASN A 74 3.85 2.45 -9.03
CA ASN A 74 4.05 3.27 -7.83
C ASN A 74 5.54 3.64 -7.66
N ASN A 75 6.45 2.69 -7.86
CA ASN A 75 7.89 2.95 -7.79
C ASN A 75 8.37 3.91 -8.89
N GLN A 76 7.85 3.77 -10.12
CA GLN A 76 8.14 4.71 -11.21
C GLN A 76 7.70 6.13 -10.86
N LEU A 77 6.50 6.29 -10.28
CA LEU A 77 6.03 7.58 -9.80
C LEU A 77 6.97 8.19 -8.76
N CYS A 78 7.41 7.41 -7.76
CA CYS A 78 8.35 7.90 -6.75
C CYS A 78 9.68 8.34 -7.36
N ARG A 79 10.22 7.56 -8.30
CA ARG A 79 11.47 7.93 -9.01
C ARG A 79 11.30 9.21 -9.83
N GLU A 80 10.18 9.36 -10.51
CA GLU A 80 9.89 10.55 -11.32
C GLU A 80 9.76 11.79 -10.46
N LEU A 81 9.06 11.70 -9.32
CA LEU A 81 8.96 12.80 -8.35
C LEU A 81 10.34 13.22 -7.83
N MET A 82 11.18 12.25 -7.45
CA MET A 82 12.54 12.54 -6.98
C MET A 82 13.45 13.12 -8.06
N ALA A 83 13.18 12.83 -9.34
CA ALA A 83 13.91 13.38 -10.47
C ALA A 83 13.53 14.83 -10.79
N GLN A 84 12.45 15.35 -10.19
CA GLN A 84 11.94 16.71 -10.36
C GLN A 84 11.94 17.46 -9.02
N PRO A 85 13.10 17.98 -8.55
CA PRO A 85 13.19 18.67 -7.26
C PRO A 85 12.36 19.95 -7.14
N ASP A 86 11.87 20.50 -8.25
CA ASP A 86 10.94 21.63 -8.30
C ASP A 86 9.47 21.21 -8.11
N ALA A 87 9.16 19.92 -8.17
CA ALA A 87 7.83 19.37 -7.97
C ALA A 87 7.49 19.07 -6.49
N TYR A 88 8.47 19.20 -5.57
CA TYR A 88 8.26 19.00 -4.15
C TYR A 88 9.17 19.88 -3.30
N GLU A 89 8.83 20.02 -2.02
CA GLU A 89 9.67 20.64 -1.00
C GLU A 89 9.71 19.77 0.25
N ILE A 90 10.80 19.87 1.00
CA ILE A 90 10.93 19.22 2.31
C ILE A 90 10.60 20.26 3.37
N VAL A 91 9.57 19.97 4.18
CA VAL A 91 9.06 20.88 5.21
C VAL A 91 9.16 20.26 6.60
N THR A 92 9.39 21.10 7.60
CA THR A 92 9.31 20.75 9.03
C THR A 92 8.30 21.66 9.72
N PHE A 93 7.67 21.16 10.79
CA PHE A 93 6.71 21.92 11.59
C PHE A 93 7.21 21.94 13.03
N GLU A 94 7.95 23.00 13.41
CA GLU A 94 8.66 23.08 14.69
C GLU A 94 7.90 23.88 15.78
N GLU A 95 6.96 24.76 15.41
CA GLU A 95 6.30 25.66 16.36
C GLU A 95 4.91 25.20 16.81
N GLU A 96 4.55 25.51 18.08
CA GLU A 96 3.19 25.37 18.66
C GLU A 96 2.08 26.04 17.83
N LYS A 97 2.41 27.00 16.95
CA LYS A 97 1.47 27.72 16.07
C LYS A 97 1.43 27.21 14.64
N ALA A 98 2.40 26.40 14.21
CA ALA A 98 2.41 25.82 12.88
C ALA A 98 1.50 24.58 12.87
N VAL A 99 0.25 24.77 12.45
CA VAL A 99 -0.70 23.64 12.34
C VAL A 99 -0.27 22.79 11.16
N ALA A 100 0.37 21.65 11.46
CA ALA A 100 0.66 20.64 10.44
C ALA A 100 -0.67 20.14 9.83
N PRO A 101 -0.75 19.99 8.49
CA PRO A 101 -1.98 19.53 7.84
C PRO A 101 -2.30 18.05 8.13
N ILE A 102 -1.33 17.31 8.68
CA ILE A 102 -1.46 15.92 9.08
C ILE A 102 -1.14 15.82 10.57
N SER A 103 -2.07 15.26 11.35
CA SER A 103 -1.87 14.94 12.76
C SER A 103 -1.54 13.47 12.94
N TYR A 104 -0.58 13.15 13.81
CA TYR A 104 -0.25 11.78 14.18
C TYR A 104 -0.91 11.43 15.52
N ALA A 105 -1.37 10.19 15.65
CA ALA A 105 -1.78 9.67 16.95
C ALA A 105 -0.57 9.67 17.90
N ALA A 106 -0.82 9.79 19.21
CA ALA A 106 0.22 9.57 20.20
C ALA A 106 0.85 8.19 19.95
N PRO A 107 2.19 8.06 20.05
CA PRO A 107 2.84 6.78 19.85
C PRO A 107 2.20 5.76 20.80
N ALA A 108 1.85 4.59 20.27
CA ALA A 108 1.44 3.48 21.11
C ALA A 108 2.60 3.22 22.08
N MET A 109 2.39 3.43 23.38
CA MET A 109 3.38 3.08 24.38
C MET A 109 3.59 1.56 24.28
N ALA A 110 4.82 1.16 23.94
CA ALA A 110 5.25 -0.22 23.94
C ALA A 110 5.39 -0.75 25.37
#